data_AF-A0A2K2CIB4-F1
#
_entry.id   AF-A0A2K2CIB4-F1
#
_cell.length_a   1.000
_cell.length_b   1.000
_cell.length_c   1.000
_cell.angle_alpha   90.00
_cell.angle_beta   90.00
_cell.angle_gamma   90.00
#
_symmetry.space_group_name_H-M   'P 1'
#
loop_
_entity.id
_entity.type
_entity.pdbx_description
1 polymer ?
#
loop_
_entity_poly.entity_id
_entity_poly.type
_entity_poly.pdbx_seq_one_letter_code
_entity_poly.pdbx_strand_id
1 'polypeptide(L)'
;MAASTSSAGEAVTMRLANGKTISWPATVAGKIEEGLYKVGLLERAAEATDRDLNLLEKQVEAMTADVGFELQLNDYCYDLEHMRKARQEFRFRSLSEVEERSLGQIRDLASSAIEDYKTRVGPVPAYDNPISLFSDTIPLELPESLAMAIALPSASHHK
;
A
#
# COMPACT_ATOMS: atom_id res chain seq x y z
N MET A 1 -57.53 -12.15 31.53
CA MET A 1 -56.87 -12.58 30.27
C MET A 1 -57.28 -14.02 30.01
N ALA A 2 -57.96 -14.30 28.89
CA ALA A 2 -58.35 -15.66 28.53
C ALA A 2 -57.66 -16.02 27.21
N ALA A 3 -56.74 -16.98 27.25
CA ALA A 3 -56.17 -17.60 26.07
C ALA A 3 -57.13 -18.73 25.65
N SER A 4 -57.86 -18.52 24.57
CA SER A 4 -58.68 -19.58 23.97
C SER A 4 -57.79 -20.45 23.11
N THR A 5 -57.54 -21.69 23.54
CA THR A 5 -56.86 -22.71 22.74
C THR A 5 -57.90 -23.67 22.17
N SER A 6 -58.19 -23.54 20.87
CA SER A 6 -58.91 -24.54 20.09
C SER A 6 -57.90 -25.36 19.28
N SER A 7 -58.11 -26.67 19.23
CA SER A 7 -57.20 -27.66 18.67
C SER A 7 -57.18 -27.68 17.13
N ALA A 8 -56.03 -28.08 16.59
CA ALA A 8 -55.74 -28.42 15.19
C ALA A 8 -55.54 -27.24 14.24
N GLY A 9 -54.26 -26.87 14.03
CA GLY A 9 -53.81 -26.14 12.84
C GLY A 9 -54.14 -24.64 12.76
N GLU A 10 -54.72 -24.02 13.80
CA GLU A 10 -55.06 -22.60 13.75
C GLU A 10 -53.89 -21.70 14.16
N ALA A 11 -53.55 -20.75 13.29
CA ALA A 11 -52.51 -19.75 13.50
C ALA A 11 -52.71 -19.04 14.84
N VAL A 12 -51.72 -19.14 15.74
CA VAL A 12 -51.70 -18.46 17.04
C VAL A 12 -51.74 -16.95 16.79
N THR A 13 -52.93 -16.38 16.93
CA THR A 13 -53.19 -14.96 16.70
C THR A 13 -53.47 -14.27 18.02
N MET A 14 -52.87 -13.09 18.22
CA MET A 14 -53.01 -12.30 19.43
C MET A 14 -53.58 -10.93 19.06
N ARG A 15 -54.69 -10.54 19.68
CA ARG A 15 -55.22 -9.17 19.58
C ARG A 15 -54.50 -8.26 20.56
N LEU A 16 -53.95 -7.17 20.05
CA LEU A 16 -53.36 -6.10 20.85
C LEU A 16 -54.45 -5.16 21.39
N ALA A 17 -54.10 -4.40 22.43
CA ALA A 17 -54.99 -3.42 23.08
C ALA A 17 -55.50 -2.31 22.14
N ASN A 18 -54.84 -2.10 21.01
CA ASN A 18 -55.25 -1.17 19.94
C ASN A 18 -56.18 -1.80 18.89
N GLY A 19 -56.69 -3.01 19.14
CA GLY A 19 -57.59 -3.73 18.22
C GLY A 19 -56.90 -4.47 17.07
N LYS A 20 -55.58 -4.36 16.93
CA LYS A 20 -54.82 -5.03 15.85
C LYS A 20 -54.59 -6.50 16.17
N THR A 21 -54.96 -7.40 15.26
CA THR A 21 -54.67 -8.84 15.38
C THR A 21 -53.32 -9.15 14.74
N ILE A 22 -52.41 -9.77 15.50
CA ILE A 22 -51.09 -10.20 15.03
C ILE A 22 -51.10 -11.73 14.92
N SER A 23 -50.55 -12.26 13.82
CA SER A 23 -50.19 -13.67 13.70
C SER A 23 -48.74 -13.85 14.15
N TRP A 24 -48.51 -14.63 15.21
CA TRP A 24 -47.17 -14.91 15.70
C TRP A 24 -46.29 -15.62 14.66
N PRO A 25 -46.78 -16.67 13.97
CA PRO A 25 -46.01 -17.29 12.88
C PRO A 25 -45.58 -16.32 11.78
N ALA A 26 -46.48 -15.43 11.34
CA ALA A 26 -46.16 -14.44 10.31
C ALA A 26 -45.15 -13.38 10.80
N THR A 27 -45.26 -12.99 12.07
CA THR A 27 -44.33 -12.02 12.68
C THR A 27 -42.93 -12.61 12.83
N VAL A 28 -42.83 -13.87 13.25
CA VAL A 28 -41.56 -14.59 13.36
C VAL A 28 -40.93 -14.78 11.97
N ALA A 29 -41.71 -15.20 10.97
CA ALA A 29 -41.23 -15.32 9.60
C ALA A 29 -40.67 -14.00 9.05
N GLY A 30 -41.40 -12.89 9.21
CA GLY A 30 -40.93 -11.57 8.78
C GLY A 30 -39.67 -11.11 9.51
N LYS A 31 -39.49 -11.47 10.79
CA LYS A 31 -38.25 -11.19 11.54
C LYS A 31 -37.07 -12.03 11.08
N ILE A 32 -37.31 -13.27 10.67
CA ILE A 32 -36.28 -14.13 10.06
C ILE A 32 -35.84 -13.54 8.72
N GLU A 33 -36.77 -13.12 7.86
CA GLU A 33 -36.46 -12.46 6.59
C GLU A 33 -35.68 -11.15 6.79
N GLU A 34 -36.07 -10.32 7.75
CA GLU A 34 -35.32 -9.11 8.12
C GLU A 34 -33.89 -9.45 8.57
N GLY A 35 -33.73 -10.51 9.38
CA GLY A 35 -32.43 -11.01 9.83
C GLY A 35 -31.55 -11.44 8.66
N LEU A 36 -32.08 -12.25 7.74
CA LEU A 36 -31.36 -12.70 6.55
C LEU A 36 -30.92 -11.53 5.68
N TYR A 37 -31.79 -10.54 5.48
CA TYR A 37 -31.45 -9.33 4.73
C TYR A 37 -30.28 -8.56 5.38
N LYS A 38 -30.31 -8.41 6.71
CA LYS A 38 -29.25 -7.71 7.45
C LYS A 38 -27.93 -8.46 7.41
N VAL A 39 -27.95 -9.78 7.54
CA VAL A 39 -26.75 -10.63 7.40
C VAL A 39 -26.14 -10.43 6.01
N GLY A 40 -26.95 -10.50 4.94
CA GLY A 40 -26.45 -10.29 3.58
C GLY A 40 -25.94 -8.85 3.31
N LEU A 41 -26.35 -7.86 4.08
CA LEU A 41 -25.78 -6.51 4.03
C LEU A 41 -24.39 -6.48 4.69
N LEU A 42 -24.24 -7.14 5.84
CA LEU A 42 -22.98 -7.23 6.58
C LEU A 42 -21.94 -8.04 5.81
N GLU A 43 -22.33 -9.14 5.16
CA GLU A 43 -21.42 -9.94 4.33
C GLU A 43 -20.83 -9.11 3.19
N ARG A 44 -21.66 -8.35 2.47
CA ARG A 44 -21.18 -7.45 1.42
C ARG A 44 -20.25 -6.34 1.94
N ALA A 45 -20.53 -5.82 3.13
CA ALA A 45 -19.67 -4.82 3.76
C ALA A 45 -18.32 -5.42 4.19
N ALA A 46 -18.32 -6.66 4.70
CA ALA A 46 -17.11 -7.40 5.04
C ALA A 46 -16.25 -7.65 3.79
N GLU A 47 -16.85 -8.13 2.69
CA GLU A 47 -16.13 -8.32 1.44
C GLU A 47 -15.52 -7.04 0.88
N ALA A 48 -16.21 -5.90 0.99
CA ALA A 48 -15.67 -4.61 0.59
C ALA A 48 -14.46 -4.21 1.44
N THR A 49 -14.58 -4.39 2.76
CA THR A 49 -13.49 -4.10 3.70
C THR A 49 -12.27 -4.99 3.45
N ASP A 50 -12.47 -6.27 3.15
CA ASP A 50 -11.38 -7.20 2.83
C ASP A 50 -10.64 -6.78 1.55
N ARG A 51 -11.36 -6.30 0.52
CA ARG A 51 -10.71 -5.77 -0.69
C ARG A 51 -9.87 -4.54 -0.38
N ASP A 52 -10.40 -3.61 0.43
CA ASP A 52 -9.67 -2.40 0.81
C ASP A 52 -8.42 -2.73 1.64
N LEU A 53 -8.52 -3.73 2.54
CA LEU A 53 -7.40 -4.19 3.35
C LEU A 53 -6.29 -4.81 2.49
N ASN A 54 -6.65 -5.62 1.49
CA ASN A 54 -5.69 -6.19 0.54
C ASN A 54 -4.99 -5.11 -0.31
N LEU A 55 -5.68 -4.02 -0.67
CA LEU A 55 -5.08 -2.90 -1.37
C LEU A 55 -4.09 -2.15 -0.47
N LEU A 56 -4.48 -1.91 0.79
CA LEU A 56 -3.64 -1.24 1.76
C LEU A 56 -2.37 -2.05 2.08
N GLU A 57 -2.49 -3.38 2.20
CA GLU A 57 -1.35 -4.27 2.43
C GLU A 57 -0.30 -4.13 1.32
N LYS A 58 -0.73 -4.19 0.05
CA LYS A 58 0.17 -3.98 -1.11
C LYS A 58 0.85 -2.61 -1.10
N GLN A 59 0.13 -1.57 -0.68
CA GLN A 59 0.69 -0.23 -0.58
C GLN A 59 1.75 -0.13 0.53
N VAL A 60 1.51 -0.78 1.67
CA VAL A 60 2.49 -0.86 2.77
C VAL A 60 3.73 -1.64 2.35
N GLU A 61 3.58 -2.75 1.62
CA GLU A 61 4.70 -3.51 1.06
C GLU A 61 5.55 -2.63 0.12
N ALA A 62 4.92 -1.89 -0.79
CA ALA A 62 5.61 -0.97 -1.69
C ALA A 62 6.37 0.13 -0.92
N MET A 63 5.71 0.78 0.05
CA MET A 63 6.36 1.80 0.89
C MET A 63 7.52 1.23 1.72
N THR A 64 7.41 -0.02 2.17
CA THR A 64 8.51 -0.68 2.90
C THR A 64 9.72 -0.90 2.00
N ALA A 65 9.50 -1.25 0.73
CA ALA A 65 10.59 -1.35 -0.24
C ALA A 65 11.26 0.02 -0.49
N ASP A 66 10.48 1.09 -0.61
CA ASP A 66 10.99 2.46 -0.79
C ASP A 66 11.84 2.90 0.40
N VAL A 67 11.39 2.67 1.64
CA VAL A 67 12.17 2.94 2.86
C VAL A 67 13.48 2.14 2.86
N GLY A 68 13.47 0.92 2.33
CA GLY A 68 14.68 0.12 2.15
C GLY A 68 15.72 0.81 1.27
N PHE A 69 15.31 1.43 0.17
CA PHE A 69 16.20 2.20 -0.70
C PHE A 69 16.69 3.48 -0.04
N GLU A 70 15.84 4.19 0.70
CA GLU A 70 16.24 5.40 1.43
C GLU A 70 17.32 5.10 2.48
N LEU A 71 17.19 3.99 3.22
CA LEU A 71 18.20 3.54 4.18
C LEU A 71 19.53 3.21 3.48
N GLN A 72 19.50 2.49 2.37
CA GLN A 72 20.71 2.19 1.58
C GLN A 72 21.38 3.46 1.04
N LEU A 73 20.60 4.43 0.58
CA LEU A 73 21.12 5.71 0.11
C LEU A 73 21.75 6.51 1.26
N ASN A 74 21.15 6.47 2.44
CA ASN A 74 21.69 7.13 3.64
C ASN A 74 23.04 6.51 4.06
N ASP A 75 23.15 5.18 4.06
CA ASP A 75 24.41 4.48 4.34
C ASP A 75 25.48 4.85 3.30
N TYR A 76 25.11 4.90 2.02
CA TYR A 76 26.02 5.33 0.96
C TYR A 76 26.48 6.79 1.13
N CYS A 77 25.58 7.70 1.52
CA CYS A 77 25.94 9.08 1.82
C CYS A 77 26.92 9.17 3.00
N TYR A 78 26.72 8.35 4.04
CA TYR A 78 27.62 8.26 5.18
C TYR A 78 29.02 7.81 4.77
N ASP A 79 29.11 6.76 3.94
CA ASP A 79 30.37 6.27 3.38
C ASP A 79 31.07 7.34 2.53
N LEU A 80 30.35 8.05 1.67
CA LEU A 80 30.91 9.14 0.87
C LEU A 80 31.49 10.26 1.74
N GLU A 81 30.82 10.62 2.83
CA GLU A 81 31.33 11.62 3.78
C GLU A 81 32.60 11.14 4.47
N HIS A 82 32.66 9.87 4.86
CA HIS A 82 33.86 9.24 5.42
C HIS A 82 35.02 9.23 4.41
N MET A 83 34.77 8.84 3.17
CA MET A 83 35.77 8.87 2.10
C MET A 83 36.25 10.29 1.83
N ARG A 84 35.35 11.28 1.85
CA ARG A 84 35.71 12.70 1.71
C ARG A 84 36.63 13.15 2.84
N LYS A 85 36.30 12.82 4.11
CA LYS A 85 37.14 13.14 5.28
C LYS A 85 38.50 12.47 5.18
N ALA A 86 38.54 11.17 4.88
CA ALA A 86 39.78 10.44 4.65
C ALA A 86 40.62 11.08 3.54
N ARG A 87 40.02 11.48 2.41
CA ARG A 87 40.76 12.15 1.33
C ARG A 87 41.31 13.52 1.73
N GLN A 88 40.62 14.24 2.61
CA GLN A 88 41.10 15.52 3.16
C GLN A 88 42.26 15.32 4.12
N GLU A 89 42.21 14.27 4.94
CA GLU A 89 43.23 13.94 5.94
C GLU A 89 44.48 13.31 5.31
N PHE A 90 44.30 12.39 4.37
CA PHE A 90 45.36 11.62 3.71
C PHE A 90 45.77 12.20 2.35
N ARG A 91 45.56 13.50 2.11
CA ARG A 91 45.92 14.20 0.86
C ARG A 91 47.27 13.66 0.33
N PHE A 92 47.21 12.90 -0.78
CA PHE A 92 48.35 12.38 -1.54
C PHE A 92 49.10 11.15 -1.00
N ARG A 93 48.44 10.15 -0.40
CA ARG A 93 49.01 8.78 -0.43
C ARG A 93 48.58 8.04 -1.69
N SER A 94 49.58 7.51 -2.40
CA SER A 94 49.38 6.51 -3.46
C SER A 94 48.65 5.31 -2.86
N LEU A 95 47.82 4.66 -3.67
CA LEU A 95 47.26 3.36 -3.31
C LEU A 95 48.40 2.35 -3.12
N SER A 96 48.24 1.42 -2.18
CA SER A 96 49.11 0.25 -2.08
C SER A 96 48.91 -0.68 -3.28
N GLU A 97 49.89 -1.52 -3.61
CA GLU A 97 49.76 -2.52 -4.69
C GLU A 97 48.52 -3.43 -4.52
N VAL A 98 48.12 -3.70 -3.28
CA VAL A 98 46.92 -4.51 -2.99
C VAL A 98 45.67 -3.73 -3.36
N GLU A 99 45.57 -2.46 -3.00
CA GLU A 99 44.43 -1.61 -3.33
C GLU A 99 44.33 -1.34 -4.83
N GLU A 100 45.45 -1.11 -5.52
CA GLU A 100 45.46 -0.95 -6.98
C GLU A 100 44.96 -2.21 -7.70
N ARG A 101 45.41 -3.39 -7.25
CA ARG A 101 44.95 -4.67 -7.80
C ARG A 101 43.46 -4.86 -7.56
N SER A 102 42.96 -4.58 -6.36
CA SER A 102 41.54 -4.70 -6.03
C SER A 102 40.68 -3.73 -6.84
N LEU A 103 41.11 -2.48 -7.02
CA LEU A 103 40.41 -1.51 -7.87
C LEU A 103 40.40 -1.94 -9.34
N GLY A 104 41.48 -2.55 -9.82
CA GLY A 104 41.52 -3.18 -11.14
C GLY A 104 40.44 -4.25 -11.30
N GLN A 105 40.37 -5.20 -10.36
CA GLN A 105 39.36 -6.27 -10.37
C GLN A 105 37.93 -5.73 -10.34
N ILE A 106 37.66 -4.69 -9.54
CA ILE A 106 36.33 -4.05 -9.49
C ILE A 106 35.99 -3.42 -10.85
N ARG A 107 36.94 -2.73 -11.49
CA ARG A 107 36.73 -2.13 -12.82
C ARG A 107 36.49 -3.18 -13.89
N ASP A 108 37.22 -4.29 -13.86
CA ASP A 108 37.05 -5.40 -14.79
C ASP A 108 35.68 -6.04 -14.62
N LEU A 109 35.26 -6.28 -13.37
CA LEU A 109 33.94 -6.82 -13.04
C LEU A 109 32.81 -5.90 -13.51
N ALA A 110 32.94 -4.59 -13.23
CA ALA A 110 31.96 -3.60 -13.65
C ALA A 110 31.86 -3.51 -15.19
N SER A 111 32.99 -3.54 -15.89
CA SER A 111 33.03 -3.53 -17.36
C SER A 111 32.36 -4.78 -17.94
N SER A 112 32.62 -5.94 -17.34
CA SER A 112 31.98 -7.20 -17.73
C SER A 112 30.46 -7.15 -17.53
N ALA A 113 30.00 -6.65 -16.38
CA ALA A 113 28.56 -6.52 -16.10
C ALA A 113 27.86 -5.52 -17.04
N ILE A 114 28.54 -4.42 -17.39
CA ILE A 114 28.06 -3.44 -18.37
C ILE A 114 27.88 -4.08 -19.75
N GLU A 115 28.86 -4.87 -20.20
CA GLU A 115 28.75 -5.57 -21.49
C GLU A 115 27.65 -6.65 -21.47
N ASP A 116 27.51 -7.42 -20.38
CA ASP A 116 26.39 -8.36 -20.22
C ASP A 116 25.03 -7.64 -20.32
N TYR A 117 24.88 -6.50 -19.65
CA TYR A 117 23.68 -5.68 -19.76
C TYR A 117 23.43 -5.18 -21.19
N LYS A 118 24.47 -4.68 -21.87
CA LYS A 118 24.35 -4.22 -23.27
C LYS A 118 23.88 -5.32 -24.21
N THR A 119 24.39 -6.54 -24.02
CA THR A 119 24.01 -7.68 -24.86
C THR A 119 22.59 -8.18 -24.58
N ARG A 120 22.10 -8.06 -23.34
CA ARG A 120 20.79 -8.60 -22.93
C ARG A 120 19.64 -7.59 -23.03
N VAL A 121 19.89 -6.32 -22.74
CA VAL A 121 18.86 -5.29 -22.53
C VAL A 121 18.99 -4.15 -23.55
N GLY A 122 20.21 -3.70 -23.83
CA GLY A 122 20.47 -2.61 -24.77
C GLY A 122 21.50 -1.60 -24.25
N PRO A 123 21.78 -0.52 -25.00
CA PRO A 123 22.83 0.43 -24.66
C PRO A 123 22.62 1.06 -23.26
N VAL A 124 23.70 1.15 -22.49
CA VAL A 124 23.68 1.76 -21.15
C VAL A 124 23.36 3.26 -21.27
N PRO A 125 22.39 3.79 -20.50
CA PRO A 125 22.12 5.21 -20.43
C PRO A 125 23.38 5.99 -20.03
N ALA A 126 23.64 7.12 -20.69
CA ALA A 126 24.75 7.99 -20.31
C ALA A 126 24.44 8.68 -18.98
N TYR A 127 25.00 8.16 -17.88
CA TYR A 127 24.93 8.77 -16.55
C TYR A 127 25.96 9.90 -16.35
N ASP A 128 26.67 10.29 -17.42
CA ASP A 128 27.66 11.37 -17.41
C ASP A 128 27.02 12.75 -17.16
N ASN A 129 25.70 12.84 -17.30
CA ASN A 129 24.93 14.01 -16.88
C ASN A 129 24.61 13.90 -15.39
N PRO A 130 24.70 15.01 -14.63
CA PRO A 130 24.22 15.01 -13.25
C PRO A 130 22.77 14.52 -13.25
N ILE A 131 22.52 13.41 -12.55
CA ILE A 131 21.18 12.89 -12.31
C ILE A 131 20.45 13.99 -11.55
N SER A 132 19.68 14.81 -12.27
CA SER A 132 18.79 15.76 -11.64
C SER A 132 17.70 14.95 -10.97
N LEU A 133 17.77 14.84 -9.64
CA LEU A 133 16.72 14.23 -8.80
C LEU A 133 15.36 14.94 -8.94
N PHE A 134 15.33 16.09 -9.63
CA PHE A 134 14.14 16.88 -9.95
C PHE A 134 13.86 16.92 -11.47
N SER A 135 14.30 15.91 -12.23
CA SER A 135 13.99 15.86 -13.66
C SER A 135 12.51 15.55 -13.88
N ASP A 136 11.77 16.53 -14.40
CA ASP A 136 10.37 16.42 -14.86
C ASP A 136 10.15 15.37 -15.98
N THR A 137 11.21 14.64 -16.37
CA THR A 137 11.20 13.65 -17.45
C THR A 137 10.81 12.25 -17.01
N ILE A 138 10.62 11.99 -15.72
CA ILE A 138 9.99 10.75 -15.25
C ILE A 138 8.57 11.12 -14.81
N PRO A 139 7.56 11.06 -15.71
CA PRO A 139 6.18 11.19 -15.29
C PRO A 139 5.84 10.00 -14.40
N LEU A 140 5.90 10.21 -13.08
CA LEU A 140 5.30 9.32 -12.11
C LEU A 140 3.79 9.60 -12.16
N GLU A 141 3.07 8.83 -12.98
CA GLU A 141 1.61 8.86 -12.98
C GLU A 141 1.12 8.31 -11.63
N LEU A 142 0.70 9.21 -10.75
CA LEU A 142 0.03 8.87 -9.50
C LEU A 142 -1.33 8.22 -9.82
N PRO A 143 -1.74 7.17 -9.09
CA PRO A 143 -3.10 6.65 -9.15
C PRO A 143 -4.13 7.78 -8.97
N GLU A 144 -5.23 7.75 -9.73
CA GLU A 144 -6.22 8.84 -9.82
C GLU A 144 -6.70 9.38 -8.46
N SER A 145 -6.82 8.52 -7.44
CA SER A 145 -7.23 8.90 -6.09
C SER A 145 -6.25 9.85 -5.39
N LEU A 146 -4.94 9.70 -5.63
CA LEU A 146 -3.90 10.59 -5.10
C LEU A 146 -3.76 11.85 -5.93
N ALA A 147 -3.97 11.77 -7.24
CA ALA A 147 -4.00 12.95 -8.12
C ALA A 147 -5.14 13.92 -7.73
N MET A 148 -6.30 13.39 -7.34
CA MET A 148 -7.43 14.20 -6.85
C MET A 148 -7.16 14.87 -5.49
N ALA A 149 -6.41 14.21 -4.60
CA ALA A 149 -6.07 14.77 -3.29
C ALA A 149 -5.17 16.03 -3.39
N ILE A 150 -4.30 16.09 -4.41
CA ILE A 150 -3.45 17.25 -4.70
C ILE A 150 -4.26 18.40 -5.31
N ALA A 151 -5.30 18.09 -6.08
CA ALA A 151 -6.15 19.08 -6.74
C ALA A 151 -7.15 19.77 -5.80
N LEU A 152 -7.31 19.29 -4.56
CA LEU A 152 -8.15 19.94 -3.55
C LEU A 152 -7.41 21.14 -2.95
N PRO A 153 -7.91 22.38 -3.10
CA PRO A 153 -7.34 23.51 -2.41
C PRO A 153 -7.45 23.28 -0.91
N SER A 154 -6.29 23.22 -0.26
CA SER A 154 -6.15 23.08 1.19
C SER A 154 -7.02 24.15 1.86
N ALA A 155 -8.12 23.71 2.49
CA ALA A 155 -9.02 24.59 3.21
C ALA A 155 -8.27 25.13 4.44
N SER A 156 -7.76 26.34 4.27
CA SER A 156 -7.24 27.24 5.29
C SER A 156 -8.16 27.30 6.51
N HIS A 157 -7.82 26.58 7.57
CA HIS A 157 -8.26 26.92 8.92
C HIS A 157 -7.21 27.83 9.56
N HIS A 158 -7.31 29.12 9.26
CA HIS A 158 -6.73 30.16 10.11
C HIS A 158 -7.79 30.63 11.12
N LYS A 159 -7.39 30.51 12.39
CA LYS A 159 -7.94 31.04 13.65
C LYS A 159 -9.13 30.31 14.25
#